data_AF-A0A2E8H327-F1
#
_entry.id   AF-A0A2E8H327-F1
#
_cell.length_a   1.000
_cell.length_b   1.000
_cell.length_c   1.000
_cell.angle_alpha   90.00
_cell.angle_beta   90.00
_cell.angle_gamma   90.00
#
_symmetry.space_group_name_H-M   'P 1'
#
loop_
_entity.id
_entity.type
_entity.pdbx_description
1 polymer ?
#
loop_
_entity_poly.entity_id
_entity_poly.type
_entity_poly.pdbx_seq_one_letter_code
_entity_poly.pdbx_strand_id
1 'polypeptide(L)'
;MITAVLLAAGRSSRLGAAEDSKMLLPWGDADEPMVVGTVRRLLATAIDKVVVVIGHRADEVRCALAPTGVQVVLNPDFAHGLSTSIATGVRAAPEGTNGILFALADMPSVTTDTINRMCSTFAAHPSAIVAPVSRGRRGNPVLFSHGFRQQLLALEGDRGAGGLLARYAASVVEVEVDDDGIFTDVDTLQDYHKLRQS
;
A
#
# COMPACT_ATOMS: atom_id res chain seq x y z
N MET A 1 10.48 9.30 11.45
CA MET A 1 10.58 8.58 10.16
C MET A 1 9.27 7.86 9.87
N ILE A 2 8.74 8.00 8.67
CA ILE A 2 7.59 7.26 8.13
C ILE A 2 8.10 6.28 7.07
N THR A 3 7.72 5.01 7.20
CA THR A 3 8.04 3.97 6.20
C THR A 3 6.76 3.58 5.48
N ALA A 4 6.74 3.68 4.15
CA ALA A 4 5.71 3.05 3.35
C ALA A 4 6.02 1.57 3.16
N VAL A 5 5.05 0.72 3.49
CA VAL A 5 5.01 -0.69 3.12
C VAL A 5 4.04 -0.82 1.96
N LEU A 6 4.56 -1.07 0.78
CA LEU A 6 3.77 -1.34 -0.41
C LEU A 6 3.48 -2.84 -0.51
N LEU A 7 2.21 -3.21 -0.41
CA LEU A 7 1.76 -4.60 -0.51
C LEU A 7 1.56 -4.96 -1.98
N ALA A 8 2.44 -5.82 -2.50
CA ALA A 8 2.49 -6.24 -3.90
C ALA A 8 2.58 -7.78 -4.04
N ALA A 9 2.21 -8.52 -2.98
CA ALA A 9 2.34 -9.97 -2.92
C ALA A 9 1.08 -10.74 -3.38
N GLY A 10 -0.03 -10.03 -3.62
CA GLY A 10 -1.33 -10.61 -3.94
C GLY A 10 -1.40 -11.36 -5.27
N ARG A 11 -2.29 -12.35 -5.35
CA ARG A 11 -2.56 -13.11 -6.58
C ARG A 11 -3.55 -12.33 -7.46
N SER A 12 -3.27 -12.19 -8.75
CA SER A 12 -4.15 -11.56 -9.74
C SER A 12 -5.31 -12.47 -10.18
N SER A 13 -5.89 -13.25 -9.25
CA SER A 13 -6.83 -14.34 -9.55
C SER A 13 -8.09 -13.90 -10.29
N ARG A 14 -8.49 -12.62 -10.17
CA ARG A 14 -9.69 -12.04 -10.80
C ARG A 14 -9.45 -11.37 -12.16
N LEU A 15 -8.18 -11.21 -12.58
CA LEU A 15 -7.85 -10.65 -13.91
C LEU A 15 -7.96 -11.66 -15.06
N GLY A 16 -8.18 -12.95 -14.75
CA GLY A 16 -8.32 -14.00 -15.76
C GLY A 16 -6.97 -14.45 -16.35
N ALA A 17 -6.80 -15.77 -16.48
CA ALA A 17 -5.70 -16.47 -17.16
C ALA A 17 -4.26 -15.93 -16.95
N ALA A 18 -3.73 -16.22 -15.77
CA ALA A 18 -2.47 -16.96 -15.52
C ALA A 18 -1.11 -16.51 -16.08
N GLU A 19 -0.98 -15.55 -17.00
CA GLU A 19 0.34 -15.19 -17.56
C GLU A 19 0.88 -13.84 -17.10
N ASP A 20 0.03 -12.88 -16.69
CA ASP A 20 0.48 -11.54 -16.26
C ASP A 20 0.09 -11.18 -14.82
N SER A 21 1.10 -10.96 -13.96
CA SER A 21 0.87 -10.32 -12.65
C SER A 21 0.37 -8.90 -12.88
N LYS A 22 -0.73 -8.54 -12.22
CA LYS A 22 -1.31 -7.18 -12.29
C LYS A 22 -0.32 -6.08 -11.94
N MET A 23 0.67 -6.42 -11.10
CA MET A 23 1.78 -5.55 -10.72
C MET A 23 2.66 -5.14 -11.91
N LEU A 24 2.70 -5.98 -12.95
CA LEU A 24 3.53 -5.82 -14.14
C LEU A 24 2.77 -5.21 -15.34
N LEU A 25 1.46 -4.98 -15.20
CA LEU A 25 0.69 -4.32 -16.25
C LEU A 25 1.20 -2.87 -16.44
N PRO A 26 1.37 -2.40 -17.68
CA PRO A 26 1.72 -1.01 -17.97
C PRO A 26 0.70 -0.04 -17.37
N TRP A 27 1.13 1.04 -16.74
CA TRP A 27 0.23 2.00 -16.11
C TRP A 27 0.64 3.45 -16.36
N GLY A 28 -0.37 4.30 -16.63
CA GLY A 28 -0.18 5.71 -16.94
C GLY A 28 0.53 5.95 -18.27
N ASP A 29 0.89 7.20 -18.53
CA ASP A 29 1.42 7.63 -19.84
C ASP A 29 2.82 7.08 -20.16
N ALA A 30 3.57 6.67 -19.13
CA ALA A 30 4.91 6.12 -19.28
C ALA A 30 4.92 4.62 -19.65
N ASP A 31 3.75 3.96 -19.68
CA ASP A 31 3.58 2.52 -19.89
C ASP A 31 4.53 1.67 -18.99
N GLU A 32 4.85 2.16 -17.79
CA GLU A 32 5.70 1.45 -16.84
C GLU A 32 4.89 0.45 -16.00
N PRO A 33 5.51 -0.62 -15.46
CA PRO A 33 4.82 -1.55 -14.58
C PRO A 33 4.11 -0.82 -13.43
N MET A 34 2.84 -1.14 -13.19
CA MET A 34 2.00 -0.50 -12.16
C MET A 34 2.70 -0.41 -10.80
N VAL A 35 3.38 -1.49 -10.37
CA VAL A 35 4.12 -1.51 -9.11
C VAL A 35 5.26 -0.48 -9.06
N VAL A 36 5.94 -0.25 -10.19
CA VAL A 36 7.02 0.72 -10.32
C VAL A 36 6.47 2.14 -10.24
N GLY A 37 5.37 2.42 -10.96
CA GLY A 37 4.69 3.72 -10.89
C GLY A 37 4.21 4.05 -9.48
N THR A 38 3.61 3.09 -8.77
CA THR A 38 3.19 3.29 -7.37
C THR A 38 4.38 3.52 -6.44
N VAL A 39 5.50 2.80 -6.63
CA VAL A 39 6.75 3.08 -5.87
C VAL A 39 7.26 4.49 -6.14
N ARG A 40 7.32 4.92 -7.39
CA ARG A 40 7.80 6.27 -7.74
C ARG A 40 6.93 7.36 -7.14
N ARG A 41 5.60 7.17 -7.11
CA ARG A 41 4.68 8.07 -6.40
C ARG A 41 5.00 8.15 -4.92
N LEU A 42 5.21 7.01 -4.24
CA LEU A 42 5.61 7.00 -2.83
C LEU A 42 6.95 7.73 -2.60
N LEU A 43 7.94 7.52 -3.47
CA LEU A 43 9.25 8.19 -3.39
C LEU A 43 9.17 9.70 -3.64
N ALA A 44 8.12 10.18 -4.33
CA ALA A 44 7.88 11.60 -4.59
C ALA A 44 7.10 12.31 -3.46
N THR A 45 6.96 11.68 -2.29
CA THR A 45 6.21 12.20 -1.14
C THR A 45 7.11 12.40 0.08
N ALA A 46 6.55 12.86 1.19
CA ALA A 46 7.23 12.99 2.48
C ALA A 46 7.55 11.64 3.18
N ILE A 47 7.40 10.51 2.48
CA ILE A 47 7.80 9.18 2.97
C ILE A 47 9.32 9.06 2.97
N ASP A 48 9.90 8.67 4.10
CA ASP A 48 11.37 8.55 4.24
C ASP A 48 11.93 7.26 3.64
N LYS A 49 11.16 6.16 3.71
CA LYS A 49 11.58 4.83 3.27
C LYS A 49 10.42 4.08 2.62
N VAL A 50 10.72 3.36 1.54
CA VAL A 50 9.76 2.48 0.87
C VAL A 50 10.27 1.04 0.96
N VAL A 51 9.42 0.16 1.48
CA VAL A 51 9.59 -1.28 1.52
C VAL A 51 8.50 -1.90 0.67
N VAL A 52 8.87 -2.71 -0.33
CA VAL A 52 7.91 -3.43 -1.18
C VAL A 52 7.87 -4.89 -0.76
N VAL A 53 6.70 -5.38 -0.39
CA VAL A 53 6.47 -6.78 -0.05
C VAL A 53 5.93 -7.49 -1.28
N ILE A 54 6.71 -8.44 -1.80
CA ILE A 54 6.40 -9.22 -3.00
C ILE A 54 6.11 -10.68 -2.65
N GLY A 55 5.43 -11.40 -3.54
CA GLY A 55 5.02 -12.79 -3.33
C GLY A 55 4.83 -13.50 -4.66
N HIS A 56 3.61 -13.47 -5.20
CA HIS A 56 3.36 -14.03 -6.53
C HIS A 56 4.24 -13.40 -7.62
N ARG A 57 4.89 -14.23 -8.45
CA ARG A 57 5.87 -13.82 -9.49
C ARG A 57 7.00 -12.92 -8.95
N ALA A 58 7.50 -13.24 -7.75
CA ALA A 58 8.49 -12.44 -7.04
C ALA A 58 9.71 -12.03 -7.88
N ASP A 59 10.30 -12.94 -8.65
CA ASP A 59 11.52 -12.64 -9.41
C ASP A 59 11.30 -11.57 -10.48
N GLU A 60 10.16 -11.62 -11.16
CA GLU A 60 9.80 -10.69 -12.22
C GLU A 60 9.44 -9.31 -11.65
N VAL A 61 8.66 -9.29 -10.55
CA VAL A 61 8.35 -8.06 -9.81
C VAL A 61 9.62 -7.44 -9.24
N ARG A 62 10.55 -8.25 -8.70
CA ARG A 62 11.86 -7.79 -8.22
C ARG A 62 12.68 -7.18 -9.36
N CYS A 63 12.72 -7.83 -10.51
CA CYS A 63 13.44 -7.33 -11.69
C CYS A 63 12.89 -5.97 -12.13
N ALA A 64 11.56 -5.82 -12.21
CA ALA A 64 10.91 -4.55 -12.55
C ALA A 64 11.21 -3.43 -11.52
N LEU A 65 11.31 -3.78 -10.24
CA LEU A 65 11.59 -2.84 -9.15
C LEU A 65 13.06 -2.44 -9.01
N ALA A 66 14.01 -3.20 -9.57
CA ALA A 66 15.44 -2.96 -9.39
C ALA A 66 15.88 -1.50 -9.70
N PRO A 67 15.38 -0.84 -10.76
CA PRO A 67 15.74 0.55 -11.06
C PRO A 67 15.26 1.59 -10.03
N THR A 68 14.31 1.24 -9.16
CA THR A 68 13.77 2.17 -8.15
C THR A 68 14.65 2.31 -6.91
N GLY A 69 15.57 1.36 -6.68
CA GLY A 69 16.48 1.37 -5.52
C GLY A 69 15.80 1.12 -4.16
N VAL A 70 14.52 0.75 -4.13
CA VAL A 70 13.78 0.49 -2.88
C VAL A 70 14.10 -0.88 -2.29
N GLN A 71 13.81 -1.05 -1.00
CA GLN A 71 13.95 -2.33 -0.33
C GLN A 71 12.83 -3.28 -0.78
N VAL A 72 13.18 -4.46 -1.29
CA VAL A 72 12.22 -5.47 -1.77
C VAL A 72 12.33 -6.75 -0.94
N VAL A 73 11.25 -7.12 -0.24
CA VAL A 73 11.19 -8.27 0.67
C VAL A 73 10.20 -9.30 0.16
N LEU A 74 10.64 -10.56 0.13
CA LEU A 74 9.79 -11.69 -0.22
C LEU A 74 8.93 -12.12 0.97
N ASN A 75 7.62 -12.22 0.77
CA ASN A 75 6.71 -12.94 1.65
C ASN A 75 6.49 -14.35 1.06
N PRO A 76 7.11 -15.42 1.59
CA PRO A 76 6.88 -16.78 1.12
C PRO A 76 5.46 -17.27 1.43
N ASP A 77 4.82 -16.71 2.45
CA ASP A 77 3.51 -17.09 2.97
C ASP A 77 2.35 -16.27 2.38
N PHE A 78 2.57 -15.58 1.26
CA PHE A 78 1.57 -14.69 0.65
C PHE A 78 0.22 -15.36 0.36
N ALA A 79 0.22 -16.68 0.17
CA ALA A 79 -0.99 -17.47 -0.05
C ALA A 79 -1.86 -17.64 1.22
N HIS A 80 -1.32 -17.37 2.41
CA HIS A 80 -2.04 -17.47 3.69
C HIS A 80 -2.79 -16.18 4.08
N GLY A 81 -2.85 -15.19 3.17
CA GLY A 81 -3.67 -14.00 3.30
C GLY A 81 -2.89 -12.70 3.54
N LEU A 82 -3.59 -11.58 3.42
CA LEU A 82 -3.00 -10.22 3.49
C LEU A 82 -2.22 -9.95 4.80
N SER A 83 -2.63 -10.56 5.92
CA SER A 83 -1.96 -10.41 7.22
C SER A 83 -0.48 -10.81 7.19
N THR A 84 -0.12 -11.86 6.45
CA THR A 84 1.28 -12.31 6.31
C THR A 84 2.14 -11.27 5.59
N SER A 85 1.56 -10.56 4.62
CA SER A 85 2.25 -9.50 3.87
C SER A 85 2.42 -8.25 4.73
N ILE A 86 1.40 -7.89 5.52
CA ILE A 86 1.49 -6.83 6.54
C ILE A 86 2.61 -7.17 7.53
N ALA A 87 2.60 -8.36 8.12
CA ALA A 87 3.60 -8.78 9.10
C ALA A 87 5.01 -8.79 8.51
N THR A 88 5.18 -9.24 7.25
CA THR A 88 6.45 -9.19 6.52
C THR A 88 6.95 -7.74 6.37
N GLY A 89 6.07 -6.83 5.93
CA GLY A 89 6.41 -5.42 5.80
C GLY A 89 6.74 -4.75 7.13
N VAL A 90 6.01 -5.05 8.20
CA VAL A 90 6.28 -4.54 9.56
C VAL A 90 7.64 -5.01 10.07
N ARG A 91 7.99 -6.28 9.86
CA ARG A 91 9.31 -6.81 10.25
C ARG A 91 10.45 -6.20 9.44
N ALA A 92 10.19 -5.89 8.17
CA ALA A 92 11.16 -5.31 7.25
C ALA A 92 11.35 -3.79 7.41
N ALA A 93 10.41 -3.09 8.05
CA ALA A 93 10.53 -1.67 8.34
C ALA A 93 11.77 -1.42 9.23
N PRO A 94 12.62 -0.44 8.90
CA PRO A 94 13.87 -0.19 9.60
C PRO A 94 13.65 0.23 11.06
N GLU A 95 14.70 0.08 11.87
CA GLU A 95 14.71 0.67 13.21
C GLU A 95 14.52 2.19 13.15
N GLY A 96 13.82 2.75 14.13
CA GLY A 96 13.46 4.18 14.16
C GLY A 96 12.24 4.56 13.31
N THR A 97 11.56 3.60 12.68
CA THR A 97 10.25 3.86 12.05
C THR A 97 9.21 4.23 13.10
N ASN A 98 8.73 5.48 13.06
CA ASN A 98 7.72 6.02 13.96
C ASN A 98 6.30 5.81 13.43
N GLY A 99 6.14 5.67 12.12
CA GLY A 99 4.86 5.40 11.46
C GLY A 99 5.03 4.51 10.23
N ILE A 100 4.07 3.61 10.01
CA ILE A 100 4.04 2.70 8.85
C ILE A 100 2.81 3.02 8.02
N LEU A 101 3.00 3.48 6.79
CA LEU A 101 1.95 3.63 5.78
C LEU A 101 1.79 2.31 5.01
N PHE A 102 0.64 1.66 5.10
CA PHE A 102 0.32 0.54 4.22
C PHE A 102 -0.38 1.06 2.96
N ALA A 103 0.29 0.90 1.82
CA ALA A 103 -0.25 1.19 0.50
C ALA A 103 -0.43 -0.13 -0.27
N LEU A 104 -1.39 -0.13 -1.21
CA LEU A 104 -1.65 -1.29 -2.07
C LEU A 104 -1.16 -0.98 -3.47
N ALA A 105 -0.40 -1.90 -4.06
CA ALA A 105 0.22 -1.68 -5.37
C ALA A 105 -0.78 -1.64 -6.53
N ASP A 106 -1.98 -2.17 -6.31
CA ASP A 106 -3.12 -2.13 -7.22
C ASP A 106 -4.01 -0.90 -7.06
N MET A 107 -3.64 0.05 -6.20
CA MET A 107 -4.28 1.37 -6.08
C MET A 107 -3.36 2.47 -6.62
N PRO A 108 -2.94 2.42 -7.90
CA PRO A 108 -1.95 3.34 -8.44
C PRO A 108 -2.48 4.78 -8.61
N SER A 109 -3.79 5.00 -8.48
CA SER A 109 -4.44 6.31 -8.65
C SER A 109 -4.42 7.19 -7.41
N VAL A 110 -3.99 6.67 -6.24
CA VAL A 110 -3.84 7.50 -5.04
C VAL A 110 -2.82 8.60 -5.30
N THR A 111 -3.21 9.84 -5.05
CA THR A 111 -2.38 11.01 -5.35
C THR A 111 -1.25 11.20 -4.34
N THR A 112 -0.17 11.84 -4.79
CA THR A 112 0.92 12.26 -3.90
C THR A 112 0.47 13.32 -2.89
N ASP A 113 -0.52 14.16 -3.24
CA ASP A 113 -1.11 15.14 -2.33
C ASP A 113 -1.79 14.44 -1.13
N THR A 114 -2.64 13.45 -1.40
CA THR A 114 -3.26 12.62 -0.35
C THR A 114 -2.21 12.05 0.60
N ILE A 115 -1.14 11.44 0.08
CA ILE A 115 -0.08 10.84 0.89
C ILE A 115 0.66 11.91 1.71
N ASN A 116 0.98 13.07 1.13
CA ASN A 116 1.64 14.17 1.83
C ASN A 116 0.78 14.78 2.95
N ARG A 117 -0.54 14.89 2.73
CA ARG A 117 -1.50 15.36 3.73
C ARG A 117 -1.62 14.37 4.88
N MET A 118 -1.61 13.07 4.59
CA MET A 118 -1.54 12.03 5.63
C MET A 118 -0.25 12.11 6.45
N CYS A 119 0.91 12.30 5.80
CA CYS A 119 2.19 12.44 6.49
C CYS A 119 2.21 13.68 7.40
N SER A 120 1.71 14.82 6.92
CA SER A 120 1.57 16.05 7.70
C SER A 120 0.64 15.86 8.90
N THR A 121 -0.49 15.19 8.70
CA THR A 121 -1.45 14.88 9.77
C THR A 121 -0.83 13.98 10.83
N PHE A 122 -0.06 12.98 10.41
CA PHE A 122 0.65 12.10 11.32
C PHE A 122 1.73 12.83 12.13
N ALA A 123 2.45 13.77 11.52
CA ALA A 123 3.43 14.58 12.25
C ALA A 123 2.79 15.39 13.39
N ALA A 124 1.54 15.86 13.22
CA ALA A 124 0.76 16.52 14.27
C ALA A 124 0.18 15.52 15.30
N HIS A 125 0.00 14.25 14.93
CA HIS A 125 -0.62 13.21 15.76
C HIS A 125 0.20 11.91 15.74
N PRO A 126 1.42 11.89 16.31
CA PRO A 126 2.38 10.78 16.14
C PRO A 126 1.95 9.45 16.76
N SER A 127 0.92 9.45 17.61
CA SER A 127 0.33 8.26 18.24
C SER A 127 -0.92 7.75 17.52
N ALA A 128 -1.38 8.43 16.48
CA ALA A 128 -2.64 8.12 15.80
C ALA A 128 -2.50 7.03 14.71
N ILE A 129 -3.64 6.54 14.28
CA ILE A 129 -3.82 5.91 12.98
C ILE A 129 -4.40 6.99 12.05
N VAL A 130 -3.80 7.23 10.90
CA VAL A 130 -4.25 8.23 9.93
C VAL A 130 -4.83 7.52 8.71
N ALA A 131 -6.05 7.88 8.33
CA ALA A 131 -6.73 7.32 7.16
C ALA A 131 -7.37 8.44 6.32
N PRO A 132 -7.29 8.37 4.98
CA PRO A 132 -7.98 9.31 4.12
C PRO A 132 -9.48 9.01 4.11
N VAL A 133 -10.28 10.07 4.05
CA VAL A 133 -11.73 10.02 3.90
C VAL A 133 -12.11 10.87 2.72
N SER A 134 -13.04 10.38 1.90
CA SER A 134 -13.70 11.20 0.90
C SER A 134 -15.19 10.85 0.88
N ARG A 135 -16.04 11.88 0.85
CA ARG A 135 -17.50 11.75 0.86
C ARG A 135 -18.00 10.88 2.03
N GLY A 136 -17.38 11.03 3.21
CA GLY A 136 -17.71 10.30 4.43
C GLY A 136 -17.31 8.82 4.44
N ARG A 137 -16.54 8.36 3.44
CA ARG A 137 -16.05 6.97 3.36
C ARG A 137 -14.53 6.94 3.49
N ARG A 138 -14.02 6.07 4.37
CA ARG A 138 -12.59 5.80 4.53
C ARG A 138 -12.05 5.02 3.34
N GLY A 139 -10.84 5.36 2.91
CA GLY A 139 -10.10 4.68 1.86
C GLY A 139 -8.72 4.21 2.31
N ASN A 140 -7.92 3.77 1.34
CA ASN A 140 -6.50 3.48 1.50
C ASN A 140 -5.66 4.63 0.91
N PRO A 141 -4.37 4.76 1.26
CA PRO A 141 -3.60 3.97 2.21
C PRO A 141 -3.97 4.25 3.67
N VAL A 142 -3.40 3.48 4.61
CA VAL A 142 -3.60 3.72 6.06
C VAL A 142 -2.25 3.80 6.75
N LEU A 143 -2.04 4.84 7.56
CA LEU A 143 -0.80 5.09 8.27
C LEU A 143 -0.96 4.81 9.76
N PHE A 144 -0.19 3.86 10.30
CA PHE A 144 -0.24 3.46 11.71
C PHE A 144 0.97 4.00 12.45
N SER A 145 0.76 4.57 13.64
CA SER A 145 1.84 4.81 14.60
C SER A 145 2.58 3.51 14.96
N HIS A 146 3.86 3.62 15.28
CA HIS A 146 4.70 2.54 15.81
C HIS A 146 4.05 1.85 17.03
N GLY A 147 3.24 2.56 17.82
CA GLY A 147 2.51 1.99 18.94
C GLY A 147 1.59 0.81 18.57
N PHE A 148 1.20 0.69 17.30
CA PHE A 148 0.37 -0.41 16.79
C PHE A 148 1.16 -1.59 16.22
N ARG A 149 2.49 -1.59 16.34
CA ARG A 149 3.36 -2.63 15.77
C ARG A 149 2.96 -4.04 16.20
N GLN A 150 2.69 -4.25 17.48
CA GLN A 150 2.31 -5.57 18.00
C GLN A 150 0.95 -6.03 17.44
N GLN A 151 0.00 -5.11 17.33
CA GLN A 151 -1.35 -5.36 16.80
C GLN A 151 -1.30 -5.70 15.32
N LEU A 152 -0.45 -5.02 14.54
CA LEU A 152 -0.22 -5.32 13.13
C LEU A 152 0.44 -6.70 12.94
N LEU A 153 1.38 -7.07 13.81
CA LEU A 153 2.04 -8.39 13.79
C LEU A 153 1.11 -9.54 14.23
N ALA A 154 0.06 -9.23 14.99
CA ALA A 154 -0.92 -10.19 15.50
C ALA A 154 -2.16 -10.34 14.58
N LEU A 155 -2.17 -9.70 13.40
CA LEU A 155 -3.22 -9.92 12.40
C LEU A 155 -3.14 -11.35 11.85
N GLU A 156 -4.30 -11.95 11.57
CA GLU A 156 -4.41 -13.31 11.07
C GLU A 156 -5.38 -13.39 9.87
N GLY A 157 -5.14 -14.40 9.02
CA GLY A 157 -5.96 -14.71 7.85
C GLY A 157 -5.91 -13.63 6.77
N ASP A 158 -6.95 -13.58 5.95
CA ASP A 158 -7.03 -12.65 4.81
C ASP A 158 -7.60 -11.27 5.17
N ARG A 159 -7.59 -10.92 6.46
CA ARG A 159 -8.07 -9.63 6.93
C ARG A 159 -6.96 -8.60 6.83
N GLY A 160 -7.22 -7.52 6.10
CA GLY A 160 -6.42 -6.31 6.17
C GLY A 160 -6.54 -5.61 7.53
N ALA A 161 -5.89 -4.45 7.65
CA ALA A 161 -5.88 -3.69 8.90
C ALA A 161 -7.22 -3.00 9.24
N GLY A 162 -8.28 -3.21 8.45
CA GLY A 162 -9.61 -2.62 8.68
C GLY A 162 -10.23 -2.97 10.03
N GLY A 163 -9.99 -4.18 10.53
CA GLY A 163 -10.43 -4.57 11.88
C GLY A 163 -9.77 -3.74 13.00
N LEU A 164 -8.53 -3.30 12.80
CA LEU A 164 -7.83 -2.41 13.74
C LEU A 164 -8.43 -1.00 13.72
N LEU A 165 -8.83 -0.50 12.54
CA LEU A 165 -9.50 0.80 12.44
C LEU A 165 -10.83 0.84 13.21
N ALA A 166 -11.60 -0.26 13.15
CA ALA A 166 -12.83 -0.37 13.93
C ALA A 166 -12.55 -0.48 15.43
N ARG A 167 -11.58 -1.32 15.81
CA ARG A 167 -11.22 -1.55 17.22
C ARG A 167 -10.62 -0.32 17.90
N TYR A 168 -9.84 0.46 17.18
CA TYR A 168 -9.13 1.63 17.68
C TYR A 168 -9.68 2.93 17.09
N ALA A 169 -10.99 3.00 16.88
CA ALA A 169 -11.65 4.15 16.24
C ALA A 169 -11.32 5.49 16.93
N ALA A 170 -11.17 5.51 18.26
CA ALA A 170 -10.78 6.70 19.02
C ALA A 170 -9.35 7.19 18.74
N SER A 171 -8.49 6.34 18.18
CA SER A 171 -7.13 6.67 17.76
C SER A 171 -7.04 6.98 16.27
N VAL A 172 -8.14 6.91 15.52
CA VAL A 172 -8.17 7.22 14.09
C VAL A 172 -8.36 8.72 13.89
N VAL A 173 -7.44 9.34 13.14
CA VAL A 173 -7.55 10.70 12.63
C VAL A 173 -7.82 10.62 11.15
N GLU A 174 -8.96 11.16 10.73
CA GLU A 174 -9.39 11.16 9.34
C GLU A 174 -8.85 12.38 8.60
N VAL A 175 -8.42 12.17 7.35
CA VAL A 175 -7.93 13.23 6.46
C VAL A 175 -8.89 13.35 5.29
N GLU A 176 -9.73 14.40 5.30
CA GLU A 176 -10.67 14.68 4.20
C GLU A 176 -9.92 15.02 2.91
N VAL A 177 -10.09 14.24 1.84
CA VAL A 177 -9.42 14.40 0.54
C VAL A 177 -10.43 14.44 -0.60
N ASP A 178 -10.08 15.16 -1.67
CA ASP A 178 -10.78 15.10 -2.95
C ASP A 178 -10.00 14.20 -3.92
N ASP A 179 -9.98 12.91 -3.59
CA ASP A 179 -9.19 11.88 -4.27
C ASP A 179 -9.98 10.57 -4.29
N ASP A 180 -10.68 10.30 -5.40
CA ASP A 180 -11.40 9.02 -5.59
C ASP A 180 -10.43 7.83 -5.77
N GLY A 181 -9.13 8.09 -5.99
CA GLY A 181 -8.07 7.09 -6.01
C GLY A 181 -7.93 6.30 -4.71
N ILE A 182 -8.38 6.86 -3.57
CA ILE A 182 -8.36 6.16 -2.27
C ILE A 182 -9.32 4.98 -2.18
N PHE A 183 -10.22 4.82 -3.17
CA PHE A 183 -11.18 3.71 -3.27
C PHE A 183 -10.94 2.81 -4.46
N THR A 184 -10.02 3.16 -5.33
CA THR A 184 -9.94 2.61 -6.68
C THR A 184 -8.80 1.61 -6.77
N ASP A 185 -9.15 0.33 -6.80
CA ASP A 185 -8.23 -0.79 -7.03
C ASP A 185 -8.41 -1.39 -8.43
N VAL A 186 -7.32 -1.94 -8.96
CA VAL A 186 -7.31 -2.69 -10.22
C VAL A 186 -7.49 -4.17 -9.90
N ASP A 187 -8.74 -4.64 -9.95
CA ASP A 187 -9.12 -6.02 -9.63
C ASP A 187 -9.36 -6.88 -10.88
N THR A 188 -9.87 -6.28 -11.95
CA THR A 188 -10.19 -6.95 -13.22
C THR A 188 -9.56 -6.24 -14.42
N LEU A 189 -9.49 -6.92 -15.58
CA LEU A 189 -9.03 -6.30 -16.84
C LEU A 189 -9.95 -5.14 -17.23
N GLN A 190 -11.23 -5.23 -16.89
CA GLN A 190 -12.18 -4.17 -17.14
C GLN A 190 -11.85 -2.92 -16.32
N ASP A 191 -11.48 -3.09 -15.04
CA ASP A 191 -11.07 -1.97 -14.19
C ASP A 191 -9.78 -1.34 -14.72
N TYR A 192 -8.81 -2.17 -15.09
CA TYR A 192 -7.57 -1.72 -15.72
C TYR A 192 -7.82 -0.85 -16.96
N HIS A 193 -8.64 -1.33 -17.91
CA HIS A 193 -8.91 -0.58 -19.14
C HIS A 193 -9.71 0.70 -18.89
N LYS A 194 -10.68 0.69 -17.97
CA LYS A 194 -11.44 1.90 -17.61
C LYS A 194 -10.52 2.98 -17.04
N LEU A 195 -9.65 2.61 -16.11
CA LEU A 195 -8.79 3.55 -15.42
C LEU A 195 -7.61 4.05 -16.27
N ARG A 196 -7.24 3.31 -17.32
CA ARG A 196 -6.21 3.76 -18.27
C ARG A 196 -6.73 4.79 -19.29
N GLN A 197 -8.05 4.93 -19.41
CA GLN A 197 -8.71 5.82 -20.37
C GLN A 197 -9.25 7.11 -19.72
N SER A 198 -9.22 7.20 -18.39
CA SER A 198 -9.62 8.36 -17.58
C SER A 198 -8.45 9.29 -17.34
#